data_AF-A0A560FC64-F1
#
_entry.id   AF-A0A560FC64-F1
#
_cell.length_a   1.000
_cell.length_b   1.000
_cell.length_c   1.000
_cell.angle_alpha   90.00
_cell.angle_beta   90.00
_cell.angle_gamma   90.00
#
_symmetry.space_group_name_H-M   'P 1'
#
loop_
_entity.id
_entity.type
_entity.pdbx_description
1 polymer ?
#
loop_
_entity_poly.entity_id
_entity_poly.type
_entity_poly.pdbx_seq_one_letter_code
_entity_poly.pdbx_strand_id
1 'polypeptide(L)'
;MRDLHHNIGAVTALSAQVITTSAVNGAIIDTLGFNGLEFVVTAGTITDGTVAATLTEGDAANLSDGAAVTSDGILGTLPSFVATDDGKTKRVGYSGSRRYVRLTLTPTGATSGGTYAAVAVLGFPSNAPVA
;
A
#
# COMPACT_ATOMS: atom_id res chain seq x y z
N MET A 1 -10.72 -4.83 26.21
CA MET A 1 -10.03 -4.57 24.92
C MET A 1 -10.75 -5.37 23.85
N ARG A 2 -10.85 -4.87 22.62
CA ARG A 2 -11.39 -5.64 21.49
C ARG A 2 -10.24 -6.37 20.80
N ASP A 3 -10.51 -7.58 20.33
CA ASP A 3 -9.54 -8.40 19.64
C ASP A 3 -9.27 -7.86 18.24
N LEU A 4 -8.00 -7.60 17.90
CA LEU A 4 -7.59 -7.19 16.56
C LEU A 4 -6.97 -8.34 15.78
N HIS A 5 -6.26 -9.25 16.48
CA HIS A 5 -5.45 -10.30 15.87
C HIS A 5 -6.30 -11.20 14.98
N HIS A 6 -7.48 -11.58 15.46
CA HIS A 6 -8.41 -12.43 14.72
C HIS A 6 -9.35 -11.66 13.77
N ASN A 7 -9.21 -10.34 13.67
CA ASN A 7 -10.10 -9.47 12.88
C ASN A 7 -9.38 -8.74 11.74
N ILE A 8 -8.07 -8.96 11.56
CA ILE A 8 -7.32 -8.42 10.43
C ILE A 8 -6.42 -9.48 9.78
N GLY A 9 -6.32 -9.43 8.46
CA GLY A 9 -5.24 -10.08 7.72
C GLY A 9 -4.11 -9.07 7.51
N ALA A 10 -2.87 -9.48 7.75
CA ALA A 10 -1.70 -8.64 7.49
C ALA A 10 -0.80 -9.33 6.46
N VAL A 11 -0.63 -8.69 5.29
CA VAL A 11 0.17 -9.23 4.20
C VAL A 11 1.21 -8.21 3.75
N THR A 12 2.41 -8.69 3.40
CA THR A 12 3.46 -7.82 2.88
C THR A 12 3.03 -7.26 1.52
N ALA A 13 2.81 -5.95 1.45
CA ALA A 13 2.48 -5.26 0.20
C ALA A 13 3.73 -4.84 -0.56
N LEU A 14 4.81 -4.47 0.13
CA LEU A 14 6.11 -4.18 -0.47
C LEU A 14 7.21 -4.56 0.53
N SER A 15 8.07 -5.49 0.15
CA SER A 15 9.24 -5.86 0.95
C SER A 15 10.18 -4.66 1.08
N ALA A 16 10.80 -4.54 2.26
CA ALA A 16 11.72 -3.46 2.56
C ALA A 16 12.84 -3.38 1.50
N GLN A 17 12.97 -2.24 0.82
CA GLN A 17 13.98 -2.05 -0.22
C GLN A 17 14.28 -0.56 -0.42
N VAL A 18 15.43 -0.28 -1.05
CA VAL A 18 15.81 1.07 -1.47
C VAL A 18 15.13 1.39 -2.79
N ILE A 19 14.49 2.55 -2.88
CA ILE A 19 13.82 3.06 -4.08
C ILE A 19 14.51 4.35 -4.52
N THR A 20 15.06 4.37 -5.74
CA THR A 20 15.89 5.48 -6.25
C THR A 20 15.33 6.10 -7.54
N THR A 21 15.27 5.35 -8.65
CA THR A 21 15.02 5.95 -9.98
C THR A 21 13.81 5.39 -10.72
N SER A 22 13.31 4.22 -10.33
CA SER A 22 12.20 3.54 -11.00
C SER A 22 11.06 3.28 -10.05
N ALA A 23 9.84 3.33 -10.58
CA ALA A 23 8.65 2.93 -9.83
C ALA A 23 8.74 1.45 -9.45
N VAL A 24 8.41 1.14 -8.20
CA VAL A 24 8.37 -0.23 -7.68
C VAL A 24 6.93 -0.61 -7.43
N ASN A 25 6.47 -1.64 -8.13
CA ASN A 25 5.17 -2.24 -7.90
C ASN A 25 5.24 -3.18 -6.69
N GLY A 26 4.30 -3.03 -5.76
CA GLY A 26 4.09 -3.98 -4.69
C GLY A 26 3.41 -5.26 -5.16
N ALA A 27 3.19 -6.16 -4.19
CA ALA A 27 2.39 -7.36 -4.36
C ALA A 27 0.93 -7.00 -4.72
N ILE A 28 0.31 -7.88 -5.50
CA ILE A 28 -1.11 -7.81 -5.80
C ILE A 28 -1.87 -8.40 -4.61
N ILE A 29 -2.72 -7.59 -3.99
CA ILE A 29 -3.50 -7.96 -2.81
C ILE A 29 -4.88 -8.40 -3.26
N ASP A 30 -5.26 -9.63 -2.92
CA ASP A 30 -6.64 -10.13 -3.08
C ASP A 30 -7.46 -9.71 -1.86
N THR A 31 -8.55 -8.97 -2.10
CA THR A 31 -9.46 -8.51 -1.03
C THR A 31 -10.56 -9.51 -0.70
N LEU A 32 -10.66 -10.64 -1.42
CA LEU A 32 -11.72 -11.61 -1.21
C LEU A 32 -11.82 -12.05 0.25
N GLY A 33 -13.04 -11.96 0.80
CA GLY A 33 -13.31 -12.36 2.18
C GLY A 33 -13.10 -11.25 3.21
N PHE A 34 -12.67 -10.06 2.78
CA PHE A 34 -12.52 -8.87 3.61
C PHE A 34 -13.28 -7.68 3.01
N ASN A 35 -13.82 -6.81 3.86
CA ASN A 35 -14.59 -5.63 3.43
C ASN A 35 -13.84 -4.32 3.71
N GLY A 36 -12.55 -4.38 4.01
CA GLY A 36 -11.69 -3.22 4.14
C GLY A 36 -10.25 -3.55 3.78
N LEU A 37 -9.56 -2.56 3.20
CA LEU A 37 -8.15 -2.65 2.86
C LEU A 37 -7.48 -1.31 3.19
N GLU A 38 -6.40 -1.37 3.98
CA GLU A 38 -5.54 -0.24 4.31
C GLU A 38 -4.10 -0.58 3.95
N PHE A 39 -3.43 0.26 3.18
CA PHE A 39 -1.98 0.18 3.01
C PHE A 39 -1.29 1.04 4.04
N VAL A 40 -0.40 0.42 4.82
CA VAL A 40 0.49 1.10 5.78
C VAL A 40 1.89 1.09 5.19
N VAL A 41 2.42 2.28 4.89
CA VAL A 41 3.72 2.47 4.25
C VAL A 41 4.66 3.15 5.24
N THR A 42 5.84 2.58 5.44
CA THR A 42 6.86 3.13 6.33
C THR A 42 8.11 3.46 5.54
N ALA A 43 8.65 4.64 5.77
CA ALA A 43 9.96 5.04 5.31
C ALA A 43 11.02 4.74 6.38
N GLY A 44 12.17 4.22 5.95
CA GLY A 44 13.41 4.23 6.72
C GLY A 44 14.13 5.57 6.56
N THR A 45 15.43 5.53 6.32
CA THR A 45 16.22 6.72 5.95
C THR A 45 15.97 7.09 4.49
N ILE A 46 15.74 8.38 4.24
CA ILE A 46 15.55 9.03 2.95
C ILE A 46 16.69 10.02 2.77
N THR A 47 17.61 9.69 1.87
CA THR A 47 18.76 10.53 1.57
C THR A 47 18.38 11.70 0.66
N ASP A 48 17.61 11.43 -0.39
CA ASP A 48 17.17 12.43 -1.35
C ASP A 48 15.87 12.03 -2.09
N GLY A 49 15.34 12.99 -2.85
CA GLY A 49 14.16 12.83 -3.68
C GLY A 49 12.83 12.79 -2.92
N THR A 50 11.78 12.53 -3.68
CA THR A 50 10.41 12.33 -3.19
C THR A 50 9.91 10.98 -3.67
N VAL A 51 9.20 10.24 -2.83
CA VAL A 51 8.57 8.97 -3.21
C VAL A 51 7.06 9.06 -2.98
N ALA A 52 6.29 8.99 -4.06
CA ALA A 52 4.84 9.07 -4.03
C ALA A 52 4.20 7.71 -4.31
N ALA A 53 3.17 7.39 -3.53
CA ALA A 53 2.37 6.19 -3.69
C ALA A 53 1.21 6.40 -4.67
N THR A 54 0.91 5.37 -5.44
CA THR A 54 -0.32 5.24 -6.23
C THR A 54 -0.94 3.87 -5.98
N LEU A 55 -2.25 3.76 -6.23
CA LEU A 55 -2.97 2.49 -6.17
C LEU A 55 -3.42 2.09 -7.57
N THR A 56 -3.28 0.80 -7.88
CA THR A 56 -3.85 0.18 -9.08
C THR A 56 -4.82 -0.90 -8.67
N GLU A 57 -6.00 -0.94 -9.28
CA GLU A 57 -7.07 -1.89 -9.01
C GLU A 57 -7.51 -2.64 -10.27
N GLY A 58 -8.06 -3.84 -10.12
CA GLY A 58 -8.58 -4.66 -11.22
C GLY A 58 -9.25 -5.95 -10.74
N ASP A 59 -9.83 -6.70 -11.67
CA ASP A 59 -10.54 -7.94 -11.40
C ASP A 59 -9.75 -9.19 -11.82
N ALA A 60 -8.73 -9.04 -12.66
CA ALA A 60 -7.82 -10.15 -12.98
C ALA A 60 -6.75 -10.29 -11.89
N ALA A 61 -6.47 -11.54 -11.48
CA ALA A 61 -5.50 -11.84 -10.42
C ALA A 61 -4.06 -11.38 -10.74
N ASN A 62 -3.75 -11.19 -12.01
CA ASN A 62 -2.47 -10.66 -12.50
C ASN A 62 -2.50 -9.15 -12.79
N LEU A 63 -3.64 -8.48 -12.52
CA LEU A 63 -3.90 -7.09 -12.88
C LEU A 63 -3.64 -6.76 -14.37
N SER A 64 -3.90 -7.71 -15.29
CA SER A 64 -3.83 -7.42 -16.73
C SER A 64 -4.84 -6.36 -17.18
N ASP A 65 -5.89 -6.17 -16.39
CA ASP A 65 -6.94 -5.15 -16.53
C ASP A 65 -6.74 -3.97 -15.56
N GLY A 66 -5.56 -3.87 -14.94
CA GLY A 66 -5.29 -2.90 -13.88
C GLY A 66 -5.46 -1.45 -14.34
N ALA A 67 -6.22 -0.68 -13.57
CA ALA A 67 -6.42 0.75 -13.75
C ALA A 67 -6.06 1.52 -12.47
N ALA A 68 -5.72 2.80 -12.60
CA ALA A 68 -5.50 3.65 -11.44
C ALA A 68 -6.79 3.79 -10.63
N VAL A 69 -6.70 3.63 -9.31
CA VAL A 69 -7.85 3.86 -8.43
C VAL A 69 -8.26 5.33 -8.52
N THR A 70 -9.55 5.57 -8.75
CA THR A 70 -10.10 6.92 -8.79
C THR A 70 -10.16 7.55 -7.40
N SER A 71 -10.29 8.88 -7.32
CA SER A 71 -10.33 9.61 -6.04
C SER A 71 -11.40 9.09 -5.08
N ASP A 72 -12.53 8.62 -5.61
CA ASP A 72 -13.68 8.16 -4.82
C ASP A 72 -13.41 6.79 -4.17
N GLY A 73 -12.45 6.03 -4.69
CA GLY A 73 -11.98 4.76 -4.14
C GLY A 73 -10.83 4.91 -3.13
N ILE A 74 -10.38 6.14 -2.85
CA ILE A 74 -9.26 6.42 -1.95
C ILE A 74 -9.77 7.04 -0.65
N LEU A 75 -9.40 6.43 0.47
CA LEU A 75 -9.67 6.96 1.81
C LEU A 75 -8.39 7.61 2.37
N GLY A 76 -8.50 8.91 2.68
CA GLY A 76 -7.37 9.71 3.13
C GLY A 76 -6.58 10.31 1.98
N THR A 77 -5.25 10.38 2.13
CA THR A 77 -4.36 10.97 1.13
C THR A 77 -3.31 9.95 0.75
N LEU A 78 -3.05 9.81 -0.57
CA LEU A 78 -1.97 8.96 -1.06
C LEU A 78 -0.64 9.36 -0.40
N PRO A 79 0.10 8.41 0.19
CA PRO A 79 1.37 8.69 0.84
C PRO A 79 2.36 9.33 -0.14
N SER A 80 2.98 10.41 0.30
CA SER A 80 4.16 10.98 -0.36
C SER A 80 5.21 11.21 0.71
N PHE A 81 6.45 10.82 0.45
CA PHE A 81 7.56 10.91 1.40
C PHE A 81 8.64 11.83 0.84
N VAL A 82 9.13 12.73 1.70
CA VAL A 82 10.27 13.61 1.43
C VAL A 82 11.35 13.40 2.50
N ALA A 83 12.54 14.00 2.35
CA ALA A 83 13.65 13.82 3.29
C ALA A 83 13.32 14.11 4.78
N THR A 84 12.30 14.93 5.08
CA THR A 84 11.87 15.19 6.46
C THR A 84 10.92 14.12 7.02
N ASP A 85 10.57 13.10 6.23
CA ASP A 85 9.71 11.99 6.60
C ASP A 85 10.48 10.72 6.98
N ASP A 86 11.77 10.84 7.29
CA ASP A 86 12.60 9.75 7.83
C ASP A 86 11.94 9.07 9.03
N GLY A 87 11.87 7.74 8.97
CA GLY A 87 11.27 6.93 10.03
C GLY A 87 9.75 7.08 10.18
N LYS A 88 9.07 7.82 9.29
CA LYS A 88 7.61 8.02 9.40
C LYS A 88 6.83 6.91 8.72
N THR A 89 5.65 6.66 9.27
CA THR A 89 4.64 5.79 8.70
C THR A 89 3.45 6.63 8.24
N LYS A 90 2.98 6.37 7.01
CA LYS A 90 1.78 6.96 6.42
C LYS A 90 0.86 5.84 5.97
N ARG A 91 -0.44 6.13 5.85
CA ARG A 91 -1.44 5.11 5.52
C ARG A 91 -2.47 5.64 4.54
N VAL A 92 -3.04 4.75 3.74
CA VAL A 92 -4.12 5.04 2.81
C VAL A 92 -5.07 3.87 2.74
N GLY A 93 -6.36 4.17 2.83
CA GLY A 93 -7.41 3.19 2.72
C GLY A 93 -7.94 3.08 1.30
N TYR A 94 -8.52 1.93 1.00
CA TYR A 94 -9.18 1.64 -0.27
C TYR A 94 -10.65 1.34 -0.04
N SER A 95 -11.51 1.99 -0.83
CA SER A 95 -12.98 1.84 -0.83
C SER A 95 -13.55 1.58 -2.22
N GLY A 96 -12.71 1.16 -3.18
CA GLY A 96 -13.15 0.76 -4.51
C GLY A 96 -13.86 -0.60 -4.52
N SER A 97 -14.36 -0.99 -5.69
CA SER A 97 -15.17 -2.20 -5.88
C SER A 97 -14.42 -3.38 -6.49
N ARG A 98 -13.18 -3.17 -6.96
CA ARG A 98 -12.37 -4.19 -7.61
C ARG A 98 -11.75 -5.13 -6.59
N ARG A 99 -11.57 -6.39 -6.99
CA ARG A 99 -11.08 -7.46 -6.11
C ARG A 99 -9.58 -7.36 -5.81
N TYR A 100 -8.76 -7.03 -6.81
CA TYR A 100 -7.31 -7.01 -6.68
C TYR A 100 -6.80 -5.58 -6.64
N VAL A 101 -5.93 -5.27 -5.69
CA VAL A 101 -5.35 -3.93 -5.52
C VAL A 101 -3.86 -4.04 -5.24
N ARG A 102 -3.05 -3.14 -5.78
CA ARG A 102 -1.63 -3.00 -5.42
C ARG A 102 -1.26 -1.56 -5.14
N LEU A 103 -0.25 -1.38 -4.29
CA LEU A 103 0.45 -0.12 -4.08
C LEU A 103 1.70 -0.07 -4.98
N THR A 104 1.92 1.06 -5.63
CA THR A 104 3.15 1.35 -6.38
C THR A 104 3.81 2.58 -5.77
N LEU A 105 5.12 2.51 -5.53
CA LEU A 105 5.91 3.65 -5.05
C LEU A 105 6.77 4.19 -6.18
N THR A 106 6.60 5.47 -6.51
CA THR A 106 7.30 6.13 -7.62
C THR A 106 8.23 7.22 -7.09
N PRO A 107 9.56 7.09 -7.28
CA PRO A 107 10.49 8.13 -6.92
C PRO A 107 10.53 9.27 -7.94
N THR A 108 10.90 10.46 -7.50
CA THR A 108 11.19 11.62 -8.35
C THR A 108 12.34 12.42 -7.74
N GLY A 109 13.33 12.78 -8.56
CA GLY A 109 14.48 13.60 -8.13
C GLY A 109 15.40 12.91 -7.11
N ALA A 110 15.41 11.58 -7.06
CA ALA A 110 16.29 10.80 -6.18
C ALA A 110 17.53 10.29 -6.95
N THR A 111 18.69 10.36 -6.29
CA THR A 111 19.94 9.73 -6.73
C THR A 111 20.27 8.54 -5.83
N SER A 112 20.25 8.76 -4.51
CA SER A 112 20.42 7.72 -3.49
C SER A 112 19.10 7.16 -2.98
N GLY A 113 18.02 7.94 -3.07
CA GLY A 113 16.67 7.58 -2.70
C GLY A 113 16.47 7.38 -1.20
N GLY A 114 15.58 6.45 -0.86
CA GLY A 114 15.31 6.06 0.52
C GLY A 114 14.87 4.61 0.62
N THR A 115 14.84 4.08 1.85
CA THR A 115 14.33 2.73 2.12
C THR A 115 12.85 2.78 2.45
N TYR A 116 12.04 1.90 1.86
CA TYR A 116 10.60 1.87 2.08
C TYR A 116 10.10 0.43 2.23
N ALA A 117 9.03 0.27 3.01
CA ALA A 117 8.29 -0.99 3.17
C ALA A 117 6.80 -0.71 3.26
N ALA A 118 5.96 -1.68 2.88
CA ALA A 118 4.51 -1.56 3.03
C ALA A 118 3.85 -2.87 3.45
N VAL A 119 2.80 -2.75 4.27
CA VAL A 119 1.91 -3.84 4.67
C VAL A 119 0.50 -3.47 4.23
N ALA A 120 -0.20 -4.43 3.63
CA ALA A 120 -1.65 -4.34 3.44
C ALA A 120 -2.34 -4.99 4.62
N VAL A 121 -3.22 -4.22 5.26
CA VAL A 121 -4.07 -4.65 6.36
C VAL A 121 -5.48 -4.83 5.82
N LEU A 122 -5.93 -6.08 5.77
CA LEU A 122 -7.28 -6.44 5.36
C LEU A 122 -8.17 -6.51 6.60
N GLY A 123 -9.28 -5.79 6.60
CA GLY A 123 -10.20 -5.68 7.74
C GLY A 123 -11.62 -6.11 7.42
N PHE A 124 -12.45 -6.19 8.45
CA PHE A 124 -13.87 -6.56 8.36
C PHE A 124 -14.07 -7.90 7.62
N PRO A 125 -13.48 -9.00 8.13
CA PRO A 125 -13.58 -10.28 7.46
C PRO A 125 -15.04 -10.76 7.43
N SER A 126 -15.44 -11.36 6.32
CA SER A 126 -16.77 -11.97 6.18
C SER A 126 -16.95 -13.18 7.10
N ASN A 127 -15.85 -13.82 7.53
CA ASN A 127 -15.81 -14.86 8.55
C ASN A 127 -14.62 -14.61 9.48
N ALA A 128 -14.89 -14.45 10.78
CA ALA A 128 -13.86 -14.38 11.82
C ALA A 128 -13.87 -15.67 12.68
N PRO A 129 -12.74 -16.10 13.28
CA PRO A 129 -11.41 -15.48 13.25
C PRO A 129 -10.68 -15.67 11.92
N VAL A 130 -9.87 -14.70 11.52
CA VAL A 130 -8.91 -14.87 10.42
C VAL A 130 -7.58 -15.43 10.92
N ALA A 131 -6.88 -16.16 10.04
CA ALA A 131 -5.60 -16.82 10.32
C ALA A 131 -4.41 -15.86 10.27
#